data_AF-A0A176RTS9-F1
#
_entry.id   AF-A0A176RTS9-F1
#
_cell.length_a   1.000
_cell.length_b   1.000
_cell.length_c   1.000
_cell.angle_alpha   90.00
_cell.angle_beta   90.00
_cell.angle_gamma   90.00
#
_symmetry.space_group_name_H-M   'P 1'
#
loop_
_entity.id
_entity.type
_entity.pdbx_description
1 polymer ?
#
loop_
_entity_poly.entity_id
_entity_poly.type
_entity_poly.pdbx_seq_one_letter_code
_entity_poly.pdbx_strand_id
1 'polypeptide(L)'
;MRFIFHPAFEPKIEILFFEKIGFLYSNLDKKVKVNIPPIKSQGIKTKLVPWINSLKPADFEGVWIEPFMGTGVVAFNIAPQQALLCDTNLHLINFYKAINEGSLTP
;
A
#
# COMPACT_ATOMS: atom_id res chain seq x y z
N MET A 1 -8.40 -1.38 -0.26
CA MET A 1 -7.35 -0.56 -0.88
C MET A 1 -7.47 -0.73 -2.40
N ARG A 2 -7.95 0.30 -3.12
CA ARG A 2 -8.16 0.22 -4.57
C ARG A 2 -6.82 0.54 -5.25
N PHE A 3 -6.14 -0.48 -5.74
CA PHE A 3 -4.94 -0.30 -6.57
C PHE A 3 -5.39 0.08 -7.97
N ILE A 4 -5.20 1.34 -8.35
CA ILE A 4 -5.40 1.76 -9.73
C ILE A 4 -4.06 1.57 -10.42
N PHE A 5 -3.85 0.40 -11.02
CA PHE A 5 -2.80 0.22 -12.01
C PHE A 5 -3.36 0.70 -13.34
N HIS A 6 -2.93 1.89 -13.78
CA HIS A 6 -3.49 2.55 -14.94
C HIS A 6 -2.87 2.02 -16.25
N PRO A 7 -3.70 1.56 -17.19
CA PRO A 7 -3.48 1.82 -18.61
C PRO A 7 -4.74 2.53 -19.14
N ALA A 8 -4.76 3.87 -19.17
CA ALA A 8 -5.85 4.68 -19.75
C ALA A 8 -7.29 4.28 -19.31
N PHE A 9 -7.68 4.77 -18.13
CA PHE A 9 -9.03 5.12 -17.61
C PHE A 9 -10.28 4.51 -18.29
N GLU A 10 -11.08 3.72 -17.54
CA GLU A 10 -12.52 3.93 -17.28
C GLU A 10 -13.00 3.04 -16.08
N PRO A 11 -13.83 3.52 -15.13
CA PRO A 11 -14.09 2.81 -13.88
C PRO A 11 -15.53 2.26 -13.77
N LYS A 12 -15.69 0.97 -13.42
CA LYS A 12 -16.87 0.48 -12.67
C LYS A 12 -16.45 -0.67 -11.74
N ILE A 13 -17.25 -0.86 -10.68
CA ILE A 13 -17.31 -1.95 -9.70
C ILE A 13 -16.96 -1.49 -8.26
N GLU A 14 -18.01 -1.47 -7.43
CA GLU A 14 -18.02 -1.44 -5.97
C GLU A 14 -17.76 -2.85 -5.40
N ILE A 15 -17.21 -2.95 -4.18
CA ILE A 15 -17.73 -3.83 -3.10
C ILE A 15 -16.91 -3.68 -1.80
N LEU A 16 -17.67 -3.79 -0.71
CA LEU A 16 -17.40 -3.73 0.72
C LEU A 16 -16.51 -4.89 1.22
N PHE A 17 -15.58 -4.59 2.14
CA PHE A 17 -15.07 -5.58 3.08
C PHE A 17 -14.47 -4.91 4.32
N PHE A 18 -15.29 -4.57 5.33
CA PHE A 18 -14.77 -4.24 6.67
C PHE A 18 -15.91 -4.34 7.72
N GLU A 19 -16.18 -5.54 8.19
CA GLU A 19 -16.72 -5.74 9.53
C GLU A 19 -15.67 -6.48 10.36
N LYS A 20 -15.34 -5.93 11.54
CA LYS A 20 -14.21 -6.27 12.44
C LYS A 20 -12.84 -5.82 11.93
N ILE A 21 -12.42 -4.61 12.30
CA ILE A 21 -11.36 -4.37 13.31
C ILE A 21 -11.57 -2.94 13.83
N GLY A 22 -12.53 -2.81 14.75
CA GLY A 22 -12.83 -1.57 15.47
C GLY A 22 -12.05 -1.44 16.79
N PHE A 23 -10.87 -2.05 16.91
CA PHE A 23 -10.15 -2.08 18.18
C PHE A 23 -8.68 -1.81 17.93
N LEU A 24 -8.17 -0.73 18.54
CA LEU A 24 -6.75 -0.37 18.79
C LEU A 24 -6.28 0.93 18.13
N TYR A 25 -6.88 2.05 18.53
CA TYR A 25 -6.20 3.34 18.58
C TYR A 25 -5.89 3.70 20.04
N SER A 26 -4.60 3.82 20.39
CA SER A 26 -4.09 4.69 21.46
C SER A 26 -2.57 4.53 21.67
N ASN A 27 -1.92 5.69 21.79
CA ASN A 27 -0.60 6.00 22.36
C ASN A 27 0.65 5.96 21.44
N LEU A 28 1.22 7.17 21.30
CA LEU A 28 2.56 7.52 20.80
C LEU A 28 3.65 6.94 21.72
N ASP A 29 3.86 5.63 21.66
CA ASP A 29 5.09 4.91 22.06
C ASP A 29 4.95 3.39 21.81
N LYS A 30 4.05 3.00 20.90
CA LYS A 30 3.96 1.63 20.40
C LYS A 30 4.84 1.50 19.17
N LYS A 31 5.78 0.56 19.20
CA LYS A 31 6.55 0.14 18.03
C LYS A 31 5.55 -0.26 16.93
N VAL A 32 5.31 0.64 15.97
CA VAL A 32 4.41 0.38 14.85
C VAL A 32 4.96 -0.84 14.12
N LYS A 33 4.22 -1.94 14.15
CA LYS A 33 4.63 -3.17 13.45
C LYS A 33 4.50 -2.90 11.96
N VAL A 34 5.65 -2.68 11.32
CA VAL A 34 5.72 -2.52 9.86
C VAL A 34 5.65 -3.90 9.23
N ASN A 35 4.61 -4.13 8.43
CA ASN A 35 4.45 -5.34 7.64
C ASN A 35 5.48 -5.34 6.51
N ILE A 36 6.21 -6.45 6.38
CA ILE A 36 7.24 -6.61 5.35
C ILE A 36 6.62 -7.42 4.20
N PRO A 37 6.52 -6.85 2.99
CA PRO A 37 6.01 -7.55 1.82
C PRO A 37 6.83 -8.81 1.49
N PRO A 38 6.25 -9.83 0.85
CA PRO A 38 6.90 -11.12 0.58
C PRO A 38 8.03 -11.07 -0.46
N ILE A 39 8.51 -9.88 -0.82
CA ILE A 39 9.59 -9.65 -1.77
C ILE A 39 10.77 -9.05 -1.02
N LYS A 40 11.94 -9.72 -1.11
CA LYS A 40 13.20 -9.16 -0.60
C LYS A 40 13.75 -8.15 -1.59
N SER A 41 14.13 -6.98 -1.09
CA SER A 41 14.93 -6.00 -1.85
C SER A 41 16.03 -5.42 -0.96
N GLN A 42 17.14 -4.99 -1.57
CA GLN A 42 18.07 -4.10 -0.88
C GLN A 42 17.41 -2.73 -0.69
N GLY A 43 17.73 -2.03 0.40
CA GLY A 43 17.23 -0.68 0.66
C GLY A 43 15.74 -0.57 1.02
N ILE A 44 15.12 -1.63 1.57
CA ILE A 44 13.70 -1.58 1.96
C ILE A 44 13.45 -0.48 3.01
N LYS A 45 12.45 0.38 2.76
CA LYS A 45 12.16 1.60 3.52
C LYS A 45 11.49 1.35 4.89
N THR A 46 11.54 0.14 5.43
CA THR A 46 10.81 -0.29 6.64
C THR A 46 11.01 0.64 7.83
N LYS A 47 12.24 1.12 8.06
CA LYS A 47 12.56 2.04 9.18
C LYS A 47 11.94 3.43 9.00
N LEU A 48 11.66 3.86 7.77
CA LEU A 48 11.13 5.19 7.46
C LEU A 48 9.60 5.23 7.48
N VAL A 49 8.92 4.08 7.43
CA VAL A 49 7.45 4.01 7.39
C VAL A 49 6.79 4.81 8.53
N PRO A 50 7.20 4.71 9.81
CA PRO A 50 6.58 5.50 10.87
C PRO A 50 6.74 7.01 10.67
N TRP A 51 7.92 7.44 10.22
CA TRP A 51 8.21 8.85 9.97
C TRP A 51 7.40 9.39 8.78
N ILE A 52 7.36 8.67 7.65
CA ILE A 52 6.54 9.05 6.49
C ILE A 52 5.06 9.14 6.88
N ASN A 53 4.56 8.17 7.67
CA ASN A 53 3.17 8.19 8.12
C ASN A 53 2.87 9.38 9.05
N SER A 54 3.84 9.85 9.84
CA SER A 54 3.66 11.05 10.68
C SER A 54 3.59 12.36 9.91
N LEU A 55 4.10 12.39 8.66
CA LEU A 55 4.04 13.58 7.80
C LEU A 55 2.73 13.66 7.02
N LYS A 56 1.97 12.56 6.95
CA LYS A 56 0.68 12.52 6.27
C LYS A 56 -0.38 13.26 7.12
N PRO A 57 -1.21 14.14 6.53
CA PRO A 57 -2.37 14.70 7.21
C PRO A 57 -3.30 13.61 7.75
N ALA A 58 -3.93 13.85 8.91
CA ALA A 58 -4.84 12.88 9.53
C ALA A 58 -6.07 12.60 8.66
N ASP A 59 -6.51 13.62 7.92
CA ASP A 59 -7.65 13.69 7.01
C ASP A 59 -7.22 13.68 5.53
N PHE A 60 -6.14 12.94 5.22
CA PHE A 60 -5.69 12.82 3.83
C PHE A 60 -6.73 12.08 2.95
N GLU A 61 -7.46 12.85 2.14
CA GLU A 61 -8.44 12.35 1.14
C GLU A 61 -7.85 12.27 -0.29
N GLY A 62 -6.58 12.65 -0.46
CA GLY A 62 -5.91 12.67 -1.76
C GLY A 62 -5.53 11.27 -2.28
N VAL A 63 -4.95 11.26 -3.48
CA VAL A 63 -4.35 10.06 -4.06
C VAL A 63 -2.89 9.96 -3.63
N TRP A 64 -2.51 8.84 -3.02
CA TRP A 64 -1.10 8.56 -2.72
C TRP A 64 -0.37 8.15 -4.00
N ILE A 65 0.59 8.96 -4.44
CA ILE A 65 1.35 8.68 -5.66
C ILE A 65 2.77 8.23 -5.26
N GLU A 66 3.13 7.00 -5.62
CA GLU A 66 4.46 6.45 -5.34
C GLU A 66 5.09 5.94 -6.65
N PRO A 67 5.91 6.77 -7.33
CA PRO A 67 6.45 6.45 -8.67
C PRO A 67 7.55 5.37 -8.65
N PHE A 68 8.09 5.06 -7.47
CA PHE A 68 9.13 4.06 -7.23
C PHE A 68 8.73 3.18 -6.03
N MET A 69 7.67 2.39 -6.21
CA MET A 69 7.08 1.62 -5.12
C MET A 69 8.03 0.53 -4.60
N GLY A 70 8.88 -0.05 -5.45
CA GLY A 70 9.68 -1.22 -5.09
C GLY A 70 8.81 -2.32 -4.47
N THR A 71 9.17 -2.80 -3.29
CA THR A 71 8.38 -3.81 -2.58
C THR A 71 7.04 -3.28 -2.04
N GLY A 72 6.70 -2.01 -2.24
CA GLY A 72 5.45 -1.40 -1.77
C GLY A 72 5.35 -1.23 -0.25
N VAL A 73 6.45 -1.40 0.49
CA VAL A 73 6.47 -1.37 1.97
C VAL A 73 5.87 -0.08 2.55
N VAL A 74 5.98 1.05 1.86
CA VAL A 74 5.41 2.33 2.33
C VAL A 74 3.90 2.36 2.11
N ALA A 75 3.44 2.31 0.85
CA ALA A 75 2.01 2.34 0.53
C ALA A 75 1.18 1.26 1.24
N PHE A 76 1.68 0.03 1.36
CA PHE A 76 0.94 -1.05 2.03
C PHE A 76 0.81 -0.87 3.54
N ASN A 77 1.77 -0.19 4.19
CA ASN A 77 1.68 0.10 5.62
C ASN A 77 0.92 1.39 5.93
N ILE A 78 1.02 2.40 5.05
CA ILE A 78 0.23 3.64 5.17
C ILE A 78 -1.24 3.38 4.82
N ALA A 79 -1.49 2.43 3.90
CA ALA A 79 -2.80 1.99 3.45
C ALA A 79 -3.76 3.16 3.12
N PRO A 80 -3.37 4.11 2.26
CA PRO A 80 -4.25 5.20 1.85
C PRO A 80 -5.50 4.65 1.14
N GLN A 81 -6.59 5.41 1.17
CA GLN A 81 -7.84 5.01 0.51
C GLN A 81 -7.63 4.82 -0.99
N GLN A 82 -6.84 5.70 -1.60
CA GLN A 82 -6.49 5.70 -3.02
C GLN A 82 -4.98 5.77 -3.20
N ALA A 83 -4.43 4.93 -4.07
CA ALA A 83 -3.02 4.96 -4.42
C ALA A 83 -2.77 4.68 -5.91
N LEU A 84 -1.81 5.41 -6.48
CA LEU A 84 -1.19 5.16 -7.77
C LEU A 84 0.26 4.74 -7.52
N LEU A 85 0.55 3.46 -7.75
CA LEU A 85 1.85 2.86 -7.50
C LEU A 85 2.51 2.48 -8.83
N CYS A 86 3.75 2.94 -9.03
CA CYS A 86 4.51 2.66 -10.24
C CYS A 86 5.91 2.14 -9.89
N ASP A 87 6.48 1.38 -10.81
CA ASP A 87 7.88 0.96 -10.81
C ASP A 87 8.29 0.66 -12.27
N THR A 88 9.57 0.80 -12.59
CA THR A 88 10.08 0.45 -13.92
C THR A 88 10.25 -1.06 -14.07
N ASN A 89 10.33 -1.80 -12.97
CA ASN A 89 10.47 -3.26 -12.99
C ASN A 89 9.13 -3.94 -13.33
N LEU A 90 8.97 -4.38 -14.58
CA LEU A 90 7.76 -5.06 -15.05
C LEU A 90 7.45 -6.37 -14.29
N HIS A 91 8.47 -7.09 -13.80
CA HIS A 91 8.23 -8.31 -13.02
C HIS A 91 7.57 -8.01 -11.69
N LEU A 92 7.98 -6.91 -11.03
CA LEU A 92 7.39 -6.44 -9.79
C LEU A 92 5.94 -5.98 -9.99
N ILE A 93 5.68 -5.23 -11.06
CA ILE A 93 4.33 -4.80 -11.43
C ILE A 93 3.44 -6.00 -11.71
N ASN A 94 3.89 -6.97 -12.52
CA ASN A 94 3.12 -8.16 -12.84
C ASN A 94 2.86 -9.04 -11.62
N PHE A 95 3.83 -9.14 -10.70
CA PHE A 95 3.66 -9.86 -9.44
C PHE A 95 2.52 -9.26 -8.60
N TYR A 96 2.51 -7.94 -8.38
CA TYR A 96 1.45 -7.30 -7.61
C TYR A 96 0.09 -7.31 -8.31
N LYS A 97 0.06 -7.22 -9.65
CA LYS A 97 -1.18 -7.42 -10.42
C LYS A 97 -1.75 -8.82 -10.21
N ALA A 98 -0.91 -9.85 -10.32
CA ALA A 98 -1.35 -11.22 -10.16
C ALA A 98 -1.82 -11.53 -8.72
N ILE A 99 -1.21 -10.93 -7.69
CA ILE A 99 -1.76 -10.96 -6.32
C ILE A 99 -3.13 -10.29 -6.26
N ASN A 100 -3.27 -9.11 -6.84
CA ASN A 100 -4.52 -8.34 -6.82
C ASN A 100 -5.66 -9.06 -7.57
N GLU A 101 -5.33 -9.78 -8.64
CA GLU A 101 -6.27 -10.60 -9.43
C GLU A 101 -6.56 -11.97 -8.78
N GLY A 102 -5.82 -12.35 -7.72
CA GLY A 102 -5.95 -13.65 -7.09
C GLY A 102 -5.40 -14.82 -7.92
N SER A 103 -4.61 -14.55 -8.97
CA SER A 103 -3.98 -15.58 -9.80
C SER A 103 -2.69 -16.13 -9.18
N LEU A 104 -2.15 -15.47 -8.15
CA LEU A 104 -1.10 -16.00 -7.28
C LEU A 104 -1.69 -16.35 -5.90
N THR A 105 -1.50 -17.60 -5.49
CA THR A 105 -1.84 -18.10 -4.15
C THR A 105 -0.58 -18.21 -3.27
N PRO A 106 -0.71 -18.15 -1.93
CA PRO A 106 0.39 -18.35 -0.99
C PRO A 106 1.12 -19.69 -1.15
#